data_AF-C0CHJ7-F1
#
_entry.id   AF-C0CHJ7-F1
#
_cell.length_a   1.000
_cell.length_b   1.000
_cell.length_c   1.000
_cell.angle_alpha   90.00
_cell.angle_beta   90.00
_cell.angle_gamma   90.00
#
_symmetry.space_group_name_H-M   'P 1'
#
loop_
_entity.id
_entity.type
_entity.pdbx_description
1 polymer ?
#
loop_
_entity_poly.entity_id
_entity_poly.type
_entity_poly.pdbx_seq_one_letter_code
_entity_poly.pdbx_strand_id
1 'polypeptide(L)'
;MHLVKDENGNMVPHGHDHEHHHDHGHCGNCQGGDCKNETLALLTYMQQHNEQHAAELDQMAENLLKLGMDAAAKTIKEAVADFQKGNMRLGLALTLVKEELGK
;
A
#
# COMPACT_ATOMS: atom_id res chain seq x y z
N MET A 1 13.67 -8.68 -1.67
CA MET A 1 13.39 -10.05 -2.16
C MET A 1 13.20 -11.01 -0.98
N HIS A 2 11.96 -11.35 -0.61
CA HIS A 2 11.67 -12.40 0.36
C HIS A 2 11.69 -13.76 -0.36
N LEU A 3 12.52 -14.70 0.10
CA LEU A 3 12.59 -16.06 -0.45
C LEU A 3 11.70 -16.97 0.40
N VAL A 4 10.63 -17.50 -0.20
CA VAL A 4 9.79 -18.53 0.41
C VAL A 4 10.18 -19.88 -0.22
N LYS A 5 10.30 -20.92 0.60
CA LYS A 5 10.52 -22.29 0.14
C LYS A 5 9.17 -22.94 -0.14
N ASP A 6 9.04 -23.57 -1.31
CA ASP A 6 7.88 -24.41 -1.60
C ASP A 6 7.91 -25.70 -0.75
N GLU A 7 6.83 -26.47 -0.84
CA GLU A 7 6.65 -27.77 -0.17
C GLU A 7 7.72 -28.82 -0.52
N ASN A 8 8.50 -28.58 -1.59
CA ASN A 8 9.60 -29.44 -2.04
C ASN A 8 10.98 -28.83 -1.72
N GLY A 9 11.04 -27.72 -0.99
CA GLY A 9 12.27 -27.04 -0.59
C GLY A 9 12.94 -26.21 -1.67
N ASN A 10 12.32 -26.03 -2.84
CA ASN A 10 12.84 -25.17 -3.89
C ASN A 10 12.59 -23.70 -3.58
N MET A 11 13.57 -22.88 -3.93
CA MET A 11 13.50 -21.43 -3.75
C MET A 11 12.68 -20.83 -4.89
N VAL A 12 11.42 -20.47 -4.61
CA VAL A 12 10.58 -19.76 -5.56
C VAL A 12 10.74 -18.26 -5.30
N PRO A 13 11.11 -17.44 -6.31
CA PRO A 13 11.13 -16.00 -6.15
C PRO A 13 9.68 -15.52 -5.97
N HIS A 14 9.31 -15.13 -4.75
CA HIS A 14 8.08 -14.37 -4.53
C HIS A 14 8.40 -12.92 -4.90
N GLY A 15 8.14 -12.58 -6.16
CA GLY A 15 8.31 -11.24 -6.69
C GLY A 15 7.29 -10.28 -6.12
N HIS A 16 7.55 -9.74 -4.94
CA HIS A 16 7.18 -8.38 -4.61
C HIS A 16 8.48 -7.62 -4.38
N ASP A 17 8.83 -6.78 -5.34
CA ASP A 17 9.95 -5.86 -5.27
C ASP A 17 9.54 -4.69 -4.36
N HIS A 18 9.36 -4.98 -3.07
CA HIS A 18 9.16 -3.95 -2.06
C HIS A 18 10.51 -3.56 -1.50
N GLU A 19 11.18 -2.65 -2.20
CA GLU A 19 12.16 -1.77 -1.57
C GLU A 19 11.43 -0.84 -0.59
N HIS A 20 11.22 -1.30 0.65
CA HIS A 20 10.80 -0.44 1.74
C HIS A 20 11.99 0.40 2.22
N HIS A 21 12.42 1.38 1.42
CA HIS A 21 13.32 2.43 1.89
C HIS A 21 12.49 3.59 2.46
N HIS A 22 12.10 3.47 3.73
CA HIS A 22 11.44 4.56 4.44
C HIS A 22 12.48 5.54 5.00
N ASP A 23 12.99 6.42 4.15
CA ASP A 23 13.62 7.67 4.62
C ASP A 23 12.56 8.77 4.66
N HIS A 24 11.81 8.86 5.75
CA HIS A 24 10.86 9.96 5.99
C HIS A 24 11.60 11.21 6.52
N GLY A 25 12.56 11.71 5.73
CA GLY A 25 13.43 12.84 6.07
C GLY A 25 12.90 14.24 5.73
N HIS A 26 11.64 14.42 5.31
CA HIS A 26 11.20 15.70 4.73
C HIS A 26 9.86 16.24 5.24
N CYS A 27 9.73 16.42 6.56
CA CYS A 27 8.74 17.37 7.10
C CYS A 27 9.32 18.24 8.21
N GLY A 28 10.57 18.68 8.04
CA GLY A 28 11.29 19.51 9.01
C GLY A 28 11.47 20.98 8.61
N ASN A 29 11.36 21.35 7.34
CA ASN A 29 11.72 22.71 6.91
C ASN A 29 11.08 23.10 5.56
N CYS A 30 9.77 23.44 5.54
CA CYS A 30 9.15 24.00 4.32
C CYS A 30 9.65 25.43 4.08
N GLN A 31 10.76 25.56 3.36
CA GLN A 31 11.24 26.79 2.73
C GLN A 31 11.21 26.58 1.21
N GLY A 32 10.33 27.28 0.50
CA GLY A 32 10.26 27.25 -0.97
C GLY A 32 9.09 26.42 -1.53
N GLY A 33 8.56 26.84 -2.67
CA GLY A 33 7.30 26.36 -3.28
C GLY A 33 7.22 24.86 -3.61
N ASP A 34 8.26 24.06 -3.38
CA ASP A 34 8.31 22.62 -3.64
C ASP A 34 7.51 21.77 -2.64
N CYS A 35 7.23 22.29 -1.44
CA CYS A 35 6.47 21.61 -0.39
C CYS A 35 5.04 21.20 -0.86
N LYS A 36 4.45 21.94 -1.81
CA LYS A 36 3.14 21.62 -2.42
C LYS A 36 3.20 20.41 -3.35
N ASN A 37 4.21 20.36 -4.22
CA ASN A 37 4.42 19.25 -5.15
C ASN A 37 4.85 17.99 -4.40
N GLU A 38 5.67 18.15 -3.36
CA GLU A 38 6.07 17.07 -2.46
C GLU A 38 4.85 16.48 -1.73
N THR A 39 3.98 17.32 -1.18
CA THR A 39 2.74 16.85 -0.53
C THR A 39 1.85 16.07 -1.50
N LEU A 40 1.73 16.53 -2.74
CA LEU A 40 0.96 15.83 -3.79
C LEU A 40 1.60 14.49 -4.16
N ALA A 41 2.93 14.45 -4.32
CA ALA A 41 3.67 13.24 -4.62
C ALA A 41 3.55 12.22 -3.48
N LEU A 42 3.69 12.67 -2.23
CA LEU A 42 3.54 11.82 -1.05
C LEU A 42 2.12 11.26 -0.95
N LEU A 43 1.08 12.08 -1.13
CA LEU A 43 -0.31 11.61 -1.08
C LEU A 43 -0.60 10.61 -2.20
N THR A 44 -0.05 10.83 -3.40
CA THR A 44 -0.16 9.90 -4.54
C THR A 44 0.50 8.56 -4.20
N TYR A 45 1.72 8.61 -3.65
CA TYR A 45 2.43 7.41 -3.19
C TYR A 45 1.65 6.66 -2.12
N MET A 46 1.12 7.36 -1.10
CA MET A 46 0.37 6.72 0.00
C MET A 46 -0.90 6.02 -0.51
N GLN A 47 -1.59 6.61 -1.49
CA GLN A 47 -2.74 5.96 -2.12
C GLN A 47 -2.30 4.68 -2.86
N GLN A 48 -1.31 4.77 -3.74
CA GLN A 48 -0.84 3.64 -4.55
C GLN A 48 -0.26 2.51 -3.69
N HIS A 49 0.50 2.86 -2.65
CA HIS A 49 1.04 1.91 -1.69
C HIS A 49 -0.08 1.16 -0.98
N ASN A 50 -1.12 1.86 -0.51
CA ASN A 50 -2.26 1.19 0.12
C ASN A 50 -3.07 0.32 -0.86
N GLU A 51 -3.13 0.65 -2.14
CA GLU A 51 -3.74 -0.20 -3.18
C GLU A 51 -2.98 -1.51 -3.35
N GLN A 52 -1.64 -1.44 -3.38
CA GLN A 52 -0.78 -2.62 -3.45
C GLN A 52 -0.88 -3.48 -2.18
N HIS A 53 -0.84 -2.86 -1.00
CA HIS A 53 -1.03 -3.54 0.29
C HIS A 53 -2.36 -4.29 0.34
N ALA A 54 -3.45 -3.67 -0.11
CA ALA A 54 -4.76 -4.32 -0.16
C ALA A 54 -4.75 -5.56 -1.08
N ALA A 55 -4.10 -5.50 -2.24
CA ALA A 55 -4.00 -6.63 -3.16
C ALA A 55 -3.18 -7.78 -2.57
N GLU A 56 -2.08 -7.48 -1.90
CA GLU A 56 -1.23 -8.50 -1.25
C GLU A 56 -1.91 -9.16 -0.07
N LEU A 57 -2.63 -8.38 0.75
CA LEU A 57 -3.45 -8.91 1.83
C LEU A 57 -4.58 -9.78 1.29
N ASP A 58 -5.18 -9.42 0.16
CA ASP A 58 -6.21 -10.23 -0.49
C ASP A 58 -5.66 -11.60 -0.94
N GLN A 59 -4.47 -11.62 -1.54
CA GLN A 59 -3.76 -12.85 -1.90
C GLN A 59 -3.37 -13.67 -0.65
N MET A 60 -2.95 -13.01 0.43
CA MET A 60 -2.63 -13.68 1.70
C MET A 60 -3.87 -14.35 2.29
N ALA A 61 -5.04 -13.70 2.23
CA ALA A 61 -6.30 -14.30 2.67
C ALA A 61 -6.63 -15.58 1.87
N GLU A 62 -6.41 -15.59 0.55
CA GLU A 62 -6.59 -16.79 -0.28
C GLU A 62 -5.65 -17.93 0.15
N ASN A 63 -4.41 -17.62 0.55
CA ASN A 63 -3.48 -18.63 1.05
C ASN A 63 -3.93 -19.19 2.41
N LEU A 64 -4.46 -18.36 3.29
CA LEU A 64 -4.99 -18.79 4.59
C LEU A 64 -6.24 -19.68 4.43
N LEU A 65 -7.09 -19.42 3.44
CA LEU A 65 -8.21 -20.30 3.10
C LEU A 65 -7.71 -21.70 2.70
N LYS A 66 -6.66 -21.80 1.89
CA LYS A 66 -6.06 -23.09 1.50
C LYS A 66 -5.48 -23.86 2.69
N LEU A 67 -5.05 -23.16 3.73
CA LEU A 67 -4.53 -23.75 4.97
C LEU A 67 -5.63 -24.08 6.00
N GLY A 68 -6.91 -23.88 5.68
CA GLY A 68 -8.04 -24.11 6.59
C GLY A 68 -8.13 -23.11 7.74
N MET A 69 -7.58 -21.90 7.56
CA MET A 69 -7.58 -20.81 8.55
C MET A 69 -8.68 -19.78 8.24
N ASP A 70 -9.93 -20.24 8.08
CA ASP A 70 -11.06 -19.43 7.59
C ASP A 70 -11.29 -18.14 8.39
N ALA A 71 -11.18 -18.19 9.72
CA ALA A 71 -11.39 -17.02 10.57
C ALA A 71 -10.32 -15.94 10.34
N ALA A 72 -9.07 -16.33 10.13
CA ALA A 72 -7.97 -15.40 9.84
C ALA A 72 -8.12 -14.81 8.44
N ALA A 73 -8.42 -15.65 7.43
CA ALA A 73 -8.69 -15.20 6.07
C ALA A 73 -9.84 -14.18 6.02
N LYS A 74 -10.96 -14.46 6.71
CA LYS A 74 -12.09 -13.54 6.80
C LYS A 74 -11.70 -12.20 7.41
N THR A 75 -10.96 -12.22 8.52
CA THR A 75 -10.49 -10.99 9.18
C THR A 75 -9.62 -10.15 8.25
N ILE A 76 -8.75 -10.78 7.46
CA ILE A 76 -7.91 -10.07 6.48
C ILE A 76 -8.74 -9.50 5.33
N LYS A 77 -9.75 -10.23 4.82
CA LYS A 77 -10.66 -9.71 3.79
C LYS A 77 -11.44 -8.47 4.28
N GLU A 78 -11.81 -8.43 5.57
CA GLU A 78 -12.41 -7.23 6.18
C GLU A 78 -11.42 -6.07 6.20
N ALA A 79 -10.15 -6.31 6.57
CA ALA A 79 -9.10 -5.29 6.49
C ALA A 79 -8.86 -4.79 5.05
N VAL A 80 -8.88 -5.68 4.05
CA VAL A 80 -8.77 -5.31 2.63
C VAL A 80 -9.90 -4.36 2.22
N ALA A 81 -11.14 -4.63 2.66
CA ALA A 81 -12.27 -3.75 2.38
C ALA A 81 -12.09 -2.36 3.03
N ASP A 82 -11.54 -2.31 4.26
CA ASP A 82 -11.21 -1.04 4.91
C ASP A 82 -10.11 -0.27 4.20
N PHE A 83 -9.07 -0.94 3.68
CA PHE A 83 -8.06 -0.32 2.82
C PHE A 83 -8.67 0.25 1.54
N GLN A 84 -9.51 -0.51 0.84
CA GLN A 84 -10.18 -0.04 -0.38
C GLN A 84 -11.05 1.20 -0.11
N LYS A 85 -11.78 1.21 1.01
CA LYS A 85 -12.56 2.36 1.46
C LYS A 85 -11.67 3.56 1.79
N GLY A 86 -10.53 3.31 2.45
CA GLY A 86 -9.49 4.32 2.68
C GLY A 86 -8.99 4.92 1.37
N ASN A 87 -8.69 4.07 0.38
CA ASN A 87 -8.15 4.47 -0.92
C ASN A 87 -9.13 5.35 -1.71
N MET A 88 -10.44 5.08 -1.63
CA MET A 88 -11.45 5.98 -2.22
C MET A 88 -11.38 7.39 -1.61
N ARG A 89 -11.18 7.49 -0.29
CA ARG A 89 -11.06 8.79 0.40
C ARG A 89 -9.75 9.48 0.05
N LEU A 90 -8.64 8.73 -0.04
CA LEU A 90 -7.36 9.25 -0.46
C LEU A 90 -7.40 9.77 -1.90
N GLY A 91 -8.07 9.04 -2.81
CA GLY A 91 -8.28 9.48 -4.19
C GLY A 91 -9.10 10.77 -4.27
N LEU A 92 -10.17 10.91 -3.47
CA LEU A 92 -10.90 12.17 -3.37
C LEU A 92 -10.02 13.30 -2.83
N ALA A 93 -9.25 13.06 -1.77
CA ALA A 93 -8.33 14.06 -1.23
C ALA A 93 -7.28 14.48 -2.27
N LEU A 94 -6.76 13.53 -3.05
CA LEU A 94 -5.80 13.81 -4.12
C LEU A 94 -6.40 14.70 -5.20
N THR A 95 -7.65 14.47 -5.60
CA THR A 95 -8.38 15.33 -6.54
C THR A 95 -8.54 16.75 -5.99
N LEU A 96 -8.99 16.89 -4.73
CA LEU A 96 -9.17 18.19 -4.10
C LEU A 96 -7.85 18.98 -4.00
N VAL A 97 -6.75 18.31 -3.65
CA VAL A 97 -5.42 18.96 -3.62
C VAL A 97 -5.01 19.45 -5.01
N LYS A 98 -5.22 18.65 -6.06
CA LYS A 98 -4.91 19.05 -7.44
C LYS A 98 -5.73 20.27 -7.88
N GLU A 99 -7.02 20.32 -7.52
CA GLU A 99 -7.88 21.46 -7.82
C GLU A 99 -7.41 22.74 -7.12
N GLU A 100 -7.01 22.67 -5.85
CA GLU A 100 -6.49 23.83 -5.12
C GLU A 100 -5.11 24.30 -5.61
N LEU A 101 -4.25 23.38 -6.08
CA LEU A 101 -2.94 23.72 -6.64
C LEU A 101 -3.00 24.24 -8.08
N GLY A 102 -4.08 23.95 -8.81
CA GLY A 102 -4.32 24.44 -10.16
C GLY A 102 -5.03 25.80 -10.25
N LYS A 103 -5.42 26.38 -9.11
CA LYS A 103 -5.95 27.75 -8.98
C LYS A 103 -4.81 28.76 -8.82
#